data_AF-A0A522IXF8-F1
#
_entry.id   AF-A0A522IXF8-F1
#
_cell.length_a   1.000
_cell.length_b   1.000
_cell.length_c   1.000
_cell.angle_alpha   90.00
_cell.angle_beta   90.00
_cell.angle_gamma   90.00
#
_symmetry.space_group_name_H-M   'P 1'
#
loop_
_entity.id
_entity.type
_entity.pdbx_description
1 polymer ?
#
loop_
_entity_poly.entity_id
_entity_poly.type
_entity_poly.pdbx_seq_one_letter_code
_entity_poly.pdbx_strand_id
1 'polypeptide(L)' 'MNHHQLERDIEHLEHVIARLSGQDRIPLSYWRGRLESVLCANPTPSQTERVKRLHDALYVLENRVRESMRRQTLR' A
#
# COMPACT_ATOMS: atom_id res chain seq x y z
N MET A 1 7.13 -18.02 -4.18
CA MET A 1 6.29 -17.85 -2.98
C MET A 1 5.10 -18.79 -3.12
N ASN A 2 4.72 -19.54 -2.08
CA ASN A 2 3.52 -20.40 -2.15
C ASN A 2 2.26 -19.52 -2.26
N HIS A 3 1.25 -19.93 -3.02
CA HIS A 3 0.02 -19.16 -3.25
C HIS A 3 -0.71 -18.83 -1.94
N HIS A 4 -0.67 -19.75 -0.97
CA HIS A 4 -1.20 -19.52 0.38
C HIS A 4 -0.44 -18.45 1.18
N GLN A 5 0.87 -18.35 0.96
CA GLN A 5 1.69 -17.33 1.63
C GLN A 5 1.45 -15.96 1.02
N LEU A 6 1.24 -15.91 -0.31
CA LEU A 6 0.89 -14.69 -1.03
C LEU A 6 -0.49 -14.17 -0.58
N GLU A 7 -1.45 -15.06 -0.42
CA GLU A 7 -2.79 -14.70 0.07
C GLU A 7 -2.72 -14.05 1.45
N ARG A 8 -2.00 -14.65 2.40
CA ARG A 8 -1.81 -14.08 3.74
C ARG A 8 -1.09 -12.73 3.71
N ASP A 9 -0.13 -12.57 2.80
CA ASP A 9 0.58 -11.29 2.62
C ASP A 9 -0.39 -10.21 2.11
N ILE A 10 -1.28 -10.57 1.17
CA ILE A 10 -2.31 -9.66 0.67
C ILE A 10 -3.30 -9.29 1.79
N GLU A 11 -3.82 -10.26 2.54
CA GLU A 11 -4.71 -10.00 3.69
C GLU A 11 -4.06 -9.08 4.73
N HIS A 12 -2.78 -9.31 5.01
CA HIS A 12 -2.01 -8.45 5.90
C HIS A 12 -1.91 -7.02 5.37
N LEU A 13 -1.59 -6.86 4.08
CA LEU A 13 -1.50 -5.55 3.44
C LEU A 13 -2.84 -4.82 3.41
N GLU A 14 -3.96 -5.53 3.21
CA GLU A 14 -5.30 -4.96 3.32
C GLU A 14 -5.56 -4.38 4.71
N HIS A 15 -5.24 -5.13 5.77
CA HIS A 15 -5.41 -4.65 7.13
C HIS A 15 -4.49 -3.49 7.52
N VAL A 16 -3.23 -3.54 7.08
CA VAL A 16 -2.27 -2.48 7.38
C VAL A 16 -2.64 -1.20 6.63
N ILE A 17 -2.83 -1.26 5.31
CA ILE A 17 -3.07 -0.08 4.47
C ILE A 17 -4.36 0.64 4.90
N ALA A 18 -5.40 -0.10 5.29
CA ALA A 18 -6.64 0.48 5.80
C ALA A 18 -6.46 1.32 7.09
N ARG A 19 -5.38 1.10 7.84
CA ARG A 19 -5.09 1.76 9.12
C ARG A 19 -3.97 2.80 9.02
N LEU A 20 -3.32 2.94 7.87
CA LEU A 20 -2.25 3.92 7.68
C LEU A 20 -2.79 5.34 7.74
N SER A 21 -2.07 6.18 8.48
CA SER A 21 -2.35 7.62 8.64
C SER A 21 -1.38 8.49 7.85
N GLY A 22 -0.25 7.91 7.41
CA GLY A 22 0.82 8.64 6.72
C GLY A 22 1.82 9.32 7.67
N GLN A 23 1.59 9.25 8.98
CA GLN A 23 2.54 9.62 10.04
C GLN A 23 3.15 8.38 10.71
N ASP A 24 2.89 7.20 10.15
CA ASP A 24 3.34 5.93 10.66
C ASP A 24 4.86 5.80 10.64
N ARG A 25 5.40 4.94 11.51
CA ARG A 25 6.86 4.69 11.61
C ARG A 25 7.48 4.16 10.32
N ILE A 26 6.68 3.49 9.49
CA ILE A 26 7.11 2.90 8.23
C ILE A 26 6.67 3.82 7.09
N PRO A 27 7.60 4.34 6.27
CA PRO A 27 7.28 5.24 5.17
C PRO A 27 6.31 4.63 4.15
N LEU A 28 5.44 5.44 3.55
CA LEU A 28 4.50 4.99 2.51
C LEU A 28 5.22 4.40 1.28
N SER A 29 6.45 4.85 0.98
CA SER A 29 7.29 4.28 -0.09
C SER A 29 7.66 2.82 0.15
N TYR A 30 7.83 2.40 1.40
CA TYR A 30 8.09 1.01 1.75
C TYR A 30 6.89 0.13 1.40
N TRP A 31 5.68 0.56 1.79
CA TRP A 31 4.45 -0.17 1.48
C TRP A 31 4.21 -0.28 -0.02
N ARG A 32 4.56 0.76 -0.78
CA ARG A 32 4.50 0.75 -2.25
C ARG A 32 5.43 -0.34 -2.83
N GLY A 33 6.69 -0.37 -2.42
CA GLY A 33 7.63 -1.41 -2.87
C GLY A 33 7.21 -2.82 -2.46
N ARG A 34 6.49 -2.97 -1.33
CA ARG A 34 5.93 -4.26 -0.92
C ARG A 34 4.78 -4.70 -1.82
N LEU A 35 3.86 -3.80 -2.19
CA LEU A 35 2.80 -4.12 -3.16
C LEU A 35 3.36 -4.49 -4.54
N GLU A 36 4.39 -3.78 -5.01
CA GLU A 36 5.08 -4.13 -6.27
C GLU A 36 5.71 -5.53 -6.21
N SER A 37 6.33 -5.87 -5.08
CA SER A 37 6.90 -7.21 -4.87
C SER A 37 5.83 -8.31 -4.89
N VAL A 38 4.62 -8.02 -4.39
CA VAL A 38 3.46 -8.94 -4.46
C VAL A 38 2.98 -9.12 -5.90
N LEU A 39 2.92 -8.04 -6.69
CA LEU A 39 2.56 -8.11 -8.11
C LEU A 39 3.59 -8.92 -8.91
N CYS A 40 4.87 -8.79 -8.61
CA CYS A 40 5.93 -9.59 -9.24
C CYS A 40 5.91 -11.07 -8.86
N ALA A 41 5.19 -11.46 -7.80
CA ALA A 41 5.13 -12.85 -7.32
C ALA A 41 4.13 -13.74 -8.09
N ASN A 42 3.65 -13.28 -9.26
CA ASN A 42 2.70 -13.96 -10.13
C ASN A 42 1.35 -14.32 -9.44
N PRO A 43 0.65 -13.32 -8.85
CA PRO A 43 -0.65 -13.51 -8.20
C PRO A 43 -1.72 -13.98 -9.20
N THR A 44 -2.79 -14.59 -8.67
CA THR A 44 -3.99 -14.85 -9.47
C THR A 44 -4.68 -13.56 -9.90
N PRO A 45 -5.59 -13.60 -10.89
CA PRO A 45 -6.34 -12.41 -11.31
C PRO A 45 -7.07 -11.71 -10.15
N SER A 46 -7.74 -12.48 -9.27
CA SER A 46 -8.44 -11.95 -8.10
C SER A 46 -7.51 -11.26 -7.10
N GLN A 47 -6.35 -11.87 -6.82
CA GLN A 47 -5.30 -11.28 -6.00
C GLN A 47 -4.75 -10.00 -6.63
N THR A 48 -4.54 -9.99 -7.95
CA THR A 48 -4.07 -8.82 -8.69
C THR A 48 -5.03 -7.65 -8.56
N GLU A 49 -6.33 -7.89 -8.68
CA GLU A 49 -7.35 -6.84 -8.50
C GLU A 49 -7.33 -6.25 -7.09
N ARG A 50 -7.18 -7.09 -6.06
CA ARG A 50 -7.05 -6.62 -4.67
C ARG A 50 -5.82 -5.76 -4.48
N VAL A 51 -4.68 -6.20 -4.98
CA VAL A 51 -3.41 -5.46 -4.87
C VAL A 51 -3.47 -4.13 -5.64
N LYS A 52 -4.16 -4.06 -6.78
CA LYS A 52 -4.42 -2.79 -7.48
C LYS A 52 -5.22 -1.81 -6.63
N ARG A 53 -6.31 -2.27 -5.99
CA ARG A 53 -7.10 -1.42 -5.08
C ARG A 53 -6.27 -0.89 -3.91
N LEU A 54 -5.35 -1.70 -3.38
CA LEU A 54 -4.42 -1.27 -2.35
C LEU A 54 -3.43 -0.22 -2.85
N HIS A 55 -2.94 -0.37 -4.08
CA HIS A 55 -2.11 0.64 -4.73
C HIS A 55 -2.84 1.97 -4.87
N ASP A 56 -4.09 1.96 -5.31
CA ASP A 56 -4.91 3.17 -5.43
C ASP A 56 -5.16 3.83 -4.05
N ALA A 57 -5.50 3.03 -3.04
CA ALA A 57 -5.70 3.52 -1.67
C ALA A 57 -4.42 4.17 -1.10
N LEU A 58 -3.27 3.52 -1.31
CA LEU A 58 -1.97 4.05 -0.90
C LEU A 58 -1.63 5.35 -1.65
N TYR A 59 -1.86 5.40 -2.96
CA TYR A 59 -1.63 6.60 -3.78
C TYR A 59 -2.47 7.80 -3.31
N VAL A 60 -3.75 7.58 -3.00
CA VAL A 60 -4.63 8.62 -2.44
C VAL A 60 -4.08 9.11 -1.10
N LEU A 61 -3.65 8.20 -0.22
CA LEU A 61 -3.05 8.56 1.06
C LEU A 61 -1.76 9.39 0.88
N GLU A 62 -0.87 8.96 0.00
CA GLU A 62 0.38 9.66 -0.31
C GLU A 62 0.14 11.09 -0.79
N ASN A 63 -0.87 11.30 -1.64
CA ASN A 63 -1.24 12.63 -2.09
C ASN A 63 -1.79 13.49 -0.94
N ARG A 64 -2.67 12.95 -0.09
CA ARG A 64 -3.19 13.67 1.09
C ARG A 64 -2.07 14.10 2.03
N VAL A 65 -1.11 13.21 2.30
CA VAL A 65 0.06 13.51 3.14
C VAL A 65 0.92 14.59 2.50
N ARG A 66 1.19 14.47 1.20
CA ARG A 66 1.97 15.46 0.44
C ARG A 66 1.31 16.84 0.45
N GLU A 67 -0.01 16.91 0.27
CA GLU A 67 -0.77 18.15 0.35
C GLU A 67 -0.73 18.75 1.76
N SER A 68 -0.88 17.94 2.80
CA SER A 68 -0.78 18.38 4.19
C SER A 68 0.60 18.98 4.50
N MET A 69 1.67 18.32 4.06
CA MET A 69 3.05 18.81 4.22
C MET A 69 3.29 20.13 3.47
N ARG A 70 2.78 20.25 2.23
CA ARG A 70 2.88 21.51 1.47
C ARG A 70 2.17 22.66 2.18
N ARG A 71 0.98 22.43 2.74
CA ARG A 71 0.23 23.45 3.50
C ARG A 71 0.97 23.89 4.78
N GLN A 72 1.72 22.98 5.42
CA GLN A 72 2.53 23.32 6.60
C GLN A 72 3.79 24.14 6.25
N THR A 73 4.37 23.91 5.07
CA THR A 73 5.60 24.62 4.64
C THR A 73 5.34 26.06 4.18
N LEU A 74 4.07 26.40 3.90
CA LEU A 74 3.64 27.74 3.47
C LEU A 74 3.15 28.63 4.64
N ARG A 75 3.27 28.16 5.89
CA ARG A 75 3.02 28.93 7.12
C ARG A 75 4.33 29.39 7.72
#